data_AF-A0AA97DBT8-F1
#
_entry.id   AF-A0AA97DBT8-F1
#
_cell.length_a   1.000
_cell.length_b   1.000
_cell.length_c   1.000
_cell.angle_alpha   90.00
_cell.angle_beta   90.00
_cell.angle_gamma   90.00
#
_symmetry.space_group_name_H-M   'P 1'
#
loop_
_entity.id
_entity.type
_entity.pdbx_description
1 polymer ?
#
loop_
_entity_poly.entity_id
_entity_poly.type
_entity_poly.pdbx_seq_one_letter_code
_entity_poly.pdbx_strand_id
1 'polypeptide(L)'
;MFENAIRDNLTDFYSVINGQLSTSGDNIAQTPASYFGADRWHTLLQACTVAIVPLAFTILAFCLAIDLLQVYEKNGSNLDAELITITSIKYILPFLIISNTYSLLEAFTTIINSYLKQLIAALHYTPAQTNSIVDSIMASVNQADFGRQFGLWVQTGTISLISHIIGIFIFVIVIGRLFEMALLWVISPVPMAFLVNTQERQLAFNFFKQFFALLLQGFLMIICLYLYSIVATRAVANYASAGNASLADFGTQMGSFWGLIGLSVVLVAALKSTDKLSKRILNTF
;
A
#
# COMPACT_ATOMS: atom_id res chain seq x y z
N MET A 1 23.60 -20.94 28.68
CA MET A 1 23.17 -21.40 27.34
C MET A 1 21.85 -20.74 26.92
N PHE A 2 20.79 -20.76 27.74
CA PHE A 2 19.52 -20.11 27.43
C PHE A 2 19.58 -18.58 27.38
N GLU A 3 20.46 -17.95 28.16
CA GLU A 3 20.67 -16.49 28.18
C GLU A 3 20.95 -15.92 26.78
N ASN A 4 21.96 -16.46 26.08
CA ASN A 4 22.30 -16.01 24.72
C ASN A 4 21.14 -16.24 23.75
N ALA A 5 20.48 -17.40 23.82
CA ALA A 5 19.35 -17.69 22.94
C ALA A 5 18.13 -16.78 23.19
N ILE A 6 17.88 -16.36 24.43
CA ILE A 6 16.85 -15.37 24.77
C ILE A 6 17.22 -14.00 24.20
N ARG A 7 18.48 -13.59 24.35
CA ARG A 7 18.99 -12.33 23.79
C ARG A 7 18.78 -12.30 22.27
N ASP A 8 19.19 -13.37 21.58
CA ASP A 8 19.05 -13.49 20.13
C ASP A 8 17.57 -13.42 19.71
N ASN A 9 16.68 -14.18 20.36
CA ASN A 9 15.25 -14.16 20.07
C ASN A 9 14.62 -12.77 20.25
N LEU A 10 15.02 -12.02 21.30
CA LEU A 10 14.53 -10.67 21.56
C LEU A 10 15.07 -9.67 20.54
N THR A 11 16.37 -9.74 20.22
CA THR A 11 16.97 -8.90 19.18
C THR A 11 16.32 -9.15 17.83
N ASP A 12 16.06 -10.40 17.46
CA ASP A 12 15.36 -10.76 16.23
C ASP A 12 13.93 -10.23 16.23
N PHE A 13 13.18 -10.40 17.33
CA PHE A 13 11.82 -9.87 17.46
C PHE A 13 11.76 -8.35 17.22
N TYR A 14 12.63 -7.58 17.88
CA TYR A 14 12.67 -6.13 17.71
C TYR A 14 13.22 -5.71 16.35
N SER A 15 14.21 -6.43 15.81
CA SER A 15 14.74 -6.23 14.47
C SER A 15 13.65 -6.41 13.40
N VAL A 16 12.84 -7.46 13.53
CA VAL A 16 11.71 -7.74 12.64
C VAL A 16 10.66 -6.64 12.73
N ILE A 17 10.26 -6.19 13.92
CA ILE A 17 9.29 -5.10 14.09
C ILE A 17 9.81 -3.78 13.50
N ASN A 18 11.08 -3.44 13.79
CA ASN A 18 11.66 -2.19 13.30
C ASN A 18 11.89 -2.22 11.79
N GLY A 19 12.36 -3.36 11.26
CA GLY A 19 12.56 -3.59 9.85
C GLY A 19 11.25 -3.61 9.07
N GLN A 20 10.16 -4.11 9.66
CA GLN A 20 8.83 -4.02 9.06
C GLN A 20 8.45 -2.57 8.80
N LEU A 21 8.76 -1.63 9.69
CA LEU A 21 8.32 -0.26 9.50
C LEU A 21 9.10 0.51 8.44
N SER A 22 10.43 0.39 8.46
CA SER A 22 11.29 1.02 7.44
C SER A 22 11.04 0.40 6.06
N THR A 23 11.15 -0.93 5.97
CA THR A 23 11.07 -1.66 4.71
C THR A 23 9.66 -1.58 4.11
N SER A 24 8.61 -1.67 4.94
CA SER A 24 7.24 -1.51 4.43
C SER A 24 6.99 -0.07 3.97
N GLY A 25 7.46 0.93 4.71
CA GLY A 25 7.37 2.33 4.29
C GLY A 25 7.97 2.56 2.90
N ASP A 26 9.20 2.04 2.70
CA ASP A 26 9.89 2.14 1.41
C ASP A 26 9.15 1.41 0.30
N ASN A 27 8.67 0.19 0.55
CA ASN A 27 7.92 -0.60 -0.45
C ASN A 27 6.58 0.05 -0.83
N ILE A 28 5.93 0.77 0.09
CA ILE A 28 4.68 1.50 -0.18
C ILE A 28 4.89 2.70 -1.11
N ALA A 29 6.07 3.33 -1.03
CA ALA A 29 6.44 4.51 -1.81
C ALA A 29 7.14 4.17 -3.14
N GLN A 30 7.19 2.89 -3.53
CA GLN A 30 7.73 2.46 -4.82
C GLN A 30 6.68 2.50 -5.92
N THR A 31 7.13 2.79 -7.15
CA THR A 31 6.35 2.58 -8.37
C THR A 31 6.45 1.12 -8.81
N PRO A 32 5.46 0.59 -9.56
CA PRO A 32 5.58 -0.70 -10.22
C PRO A 32 6.87 -0.85 -11.04
N ALA A 33 7.29 0.20 -11.76
CA ALA A 33 8.56 0.23 -12.48
C ALA A 33 9.78 0.04 -11.56
N SER A 34 9.78 0.69 -10.39
CA SER A 34 10.88 0.60 -9.42
C SER A 34 10.97 -0.79 -8.77
N TYR A 35 9.83 -1.44 -8.53
CA TYR A 35 9.79 -2.72 -7.82
C TYR A 35 9.99 -3.93 -8.74
N PHE A 36 9.32 -3.97 -9.90
CA PHE A 36 9.42 -5.08 -10.85
C PHE A 36 10.67 -5.01 -11.75
N GLY A 37 11.40 -3.89 -11.69
CA GLY A 37 12.51 -3.55 -12.57
C GLY A 37 12.04 -2.84 -13.83
N ALA A 38 12.67 -1.71 -14.14
CA ALA A 38 12.26 -0.83 -15.23
C ALA A 38 12.14 -1.58 -16.57
N ASP A 39 13.15 -2.38 -16.93
CA ASP A 39 13.18 -3.09 -18.22
C ASP A 39 12.01 -4.07 -18.37
N ARG A 40 11.71 -4.84 -17.32
CA ARG A 40 10.61 -5.81 -17.33
C ARG A 40 9.25 -5.11 -17.35
N TRP A 41 9.13 -4.02 -16.60
CA TRP A 41 7.92 -3.21 -16.57
C TRP A 41 7.63 -2.54 -17.91
N HIS A 42 8.65 -1.93 -18.55
CA HIS A 42 8.49 -1.34 -19.88
C HIS A 42 8.18 -2.39 -20.95
N THR A 43 8.79 -3.57 -20.87
CA THR A 43 8.46 -4.68 -21.77
C THR A 43 6.99 -5.10 -21.63
N LEU A 44 6.47 -5.18 -20.40
CA LEU A 44 5.06 -5.46 -20.15
C LEU A 44 4.16 -4.37 -20.74
N LEU A 45 4.46 -3.09 -20.47
CA LEU A 45 3.69 -1.97 -21.02
C LEU A 45 3.72 -1.92 -22.54
N GLN A 46 4.85 -2.28 -23.16
CA GLN A 46 4.96 -2.38 -24.61
C GLN A 46 4.06 -3.49 -25.16
N ALA A 47 4.03 -4.67 -24.53
CA ALA A 47 3.10 -5.74 -24.90
C ALA A 47 1.64 -5.29 -24.76
N CYS A 48 1.30 -4.60 -23.68
CA CYS A 48 -0.03 -4.03 -23.46
C CYS A 48 -0.35 -2.90 -24.46
N THR A 49 0.64 -2.17 -24.96
CA THR A 49 0.46 -1.17 -26.02
C THR A 49 0.13 -1.83 -27.35
N VAL A 50 0.67 -3.01 -27.63
CA VAL A 50 0.33 -3.75 -28.86
C VAL A 50 -1.03 -4.44 -28.75
N ALA A 51 -1.42 -4.91 -27.56
CA ALA A 51 -2.65 -5.70 -27.39
C ALA A 51 -3.88 -4.88 -26.95
N ILE A 52 -3.73 -4.00 -25.95
CA ILE A 52 -4.86 -3.34 -25.26
C ILE A 52 -5.21 -2.01 -25.91
N VAL A 53 -4.22 -1.23 -26.35
CA VAL A 53 -4.44 0.09 -26.96
C VAL A 53 -5.24 0.01 -28.27
N PRO A 54 -4.99 -0.93 -29.20
CA PRO A 54 -5.85 -1.09 -30.38
C PRO A 54 -7.29 -1.47 -30.04
N LEU A 55 -7.49 -2.27 -28.99
CA LEU A 55 -8.81 -2.60 -28.49
C LEU A 55 -9.53 -1.35 -27.96
N ALA A 56 -8.84 -0.48 -27.22
CA ALA A 56 -9.38 0.80 -26.78
C ALA A 56 -9.73 1.73 -27.96
N PHE A 57 -8.91 1.79 -29.02
CA PHE A 57 -9.25 2.55 -30.23
C PHE A 57 -10.45 2.00 -30.97
N THR A 58 -10.61 0.67 -31.01
CA THR A 58 -11.78 0.03 -31.60
C THR A 58 -13.05 0.43 -30.84
N ILE A 59 -13.01 0.42 -29.50
CA ILE A 59 -14.12 0.91 -28.66
C ILE A 59 -14.39 2.39 -28.91
N LEU A 60 -13.34 3.23 -29.01
CA LEU A 60 -13.49 4.66 -29.30
C LEU A 60 -14.19 4.88 -30.65
N ALA A 61 -13.84 4.11 -31.67
CA ALA A 61 -14.48 4.17 -32.99
C ALA A 61 -15.97 3.78 -32.92
N PHE A 62 -16.33 2.76 -32.14
CA PHE A 62 -17.73 2.41 -31.88
C PHE A 62 -18.48 3.52 -31.15
N CYS A 63 -17.89 4.13 -30.12
CA CYS A 63 -18.49 5.27 -29.42
C CYS A 63 -18.77 6.44 -30.37
N LEU A 64 -17.80 6.76 -31.24
CA LEU A 64 -17.96 7.79 -32.27
C LEU A 64 -19.11 7.44 -33.22
N ALA A 65 -19.18 6.20 -33.71
CA ALA A 65 -20.25 5.75 -34.61
C ALA A 65 -21.64 5.88 -33.96
N ILE A 66 -21.77 5.53 -32.68
CA ILE A 66 -23.03 5.66 -31.93
C ILE A 66 -23.42 7.13 -31.76
N ASP A 67 -22.47 8.01 -31.42
CA ASP A 67 -22.74 9.44 -31.23
C ASP A 67 -23.13 10.12 -32.55
N LEU A 68 -22.50 9.74 -33.67
CA LEU A 68 -22.90 10.18 -35.01
C LEU A 68 -24.30 9.67 -35.41
N LEU A 69 -24.65 8.44 -35.06
CA LEU A 69 -25.99 7.91 -35.30
C LEU A 69 -27.04 8.70 -34.51
N GLN A 70 -26.79 9.00 -33.24
CA GLN A 70 -27.70 9.81 -32.41
C GLN A 70 -27.87 11.23 -32.96
N VAL A 71 -26.79 11.84 -33.49
CA VAL A 71 -26.86 13.13 -34.17
C VAL A 71 -27.73 13.06 -35.43
N TYR A 72 -27.61 11.99 -36.22
CA TYR A 72 -28.44 11.76 -37.40
C TYR A 72 -29.92 11.61 -37.04
N GLU A 73 -30.24 10.77 -36.05
CA GLU A 73 -31.62 10.54 -35.59
C GLU A 73 -32.27 11.83 -35.07
N LYS A 74 -31.50 12.70 -34.42
CA LYS A 74 -32.02 13.94 -33.84
C LYS A 74 -32.23 15.07 -34.85
N ASN A 75 -31.39 15.15 -35.90
CA ASN A 75 -31.41 16.26 -36.87
C ASN A 75 -32.06 15.90 -38.23
N GLY A 76 -32.34 14.61 -38.50
CA GLY A 76 -33.03 14.18 -39.72
C GLY A 76 -32.21 14.41 -41.02
N SER A 77 -32.88 14.78 -42.12
CA SER A 77 -32.26 14.98 -43.45
C SER A 77 -31.37 16.22 -43.57
N ASN A 78 -31.38 17.11 -42.57
CA ASN A 78 -30.51 18.29 -42.50
C ASN A 78 -29.27 17.97 -41.65
N LEU A 79 -28.52 16.96 -42.09
CA LEU A 79 -27.20 16.70 -41.56
C LEU A 79 -26.28 17.87 -41.95
N ASP A 80 -26.19 18.84 -41.06
CA ASP A 80 -25.28 19.95 -41.24
C ASP A 80 -23.84 19.43 -41.10
N ALA A 81 -23.01 19.66 -42.12
CA ALA A 81 -21.63 19.20 -42.14
C ALA A 81 -20.83 19.75 -40.95
N GLU A 82 -21.23 20.92 -40.45
CA GLU A 82 -20.72 21.55 -39.24
C GLU A 82 -20.90 20.66 -38.00
N LEU A 83 -22.07 20.04 -37.84
CA LEU A 83 -22.43 19.28 -36.64
C LEU A 83 -21.72 17.91 -36.59
N ILE A 84 -21.52 17.29 -37.74
CA ILE A 84 -20.68 16.08 -37.89
C ILE A 84 -19.22 16.40 -37.56
N THR A 85 -18.72 17.53 -38.06
CA THR A 85 -17.33 17.96 -37.85
C THR A 85 -17.07 18.27 -36.37
N ILE A 86 -17.94 19.03 -35.72
CA ILE A 86 -17.84 19.33 -34.28
C ILE A 86 -17.89 18.04 -33.45
N THR A 87 -18.76 17.09 -33.81
CA THR A 87 -18.88 15.81 -33.10
C THR A 87 -17.60 14.98 -33.25
N SER A 88 -17.01 14.95 -34.44
CA SER A 88 -15.74 14.24 -34.71
C SER A 88 -14.56 14.85 -33.95
N ILE A 89 -14.50 16.18 -33.82
CA ILE A 89 -13.43 16.89 -33.09
C ILE A 89 -13.39 16.49 -31.62
N LYS A 90 -14.54 16.18 -30.99
CA LYS A 90 -14.59 15.76 -29.57
C LYS A 90 -13.75 14.50 -29.29
N TYR A 91 -13.58 13.63 -30.29
CA TYR A 91 -12.86 12.36 -30.15
C TYR A 91 -11.33 12.48 -30.29
N ILE A 92 -10.82 13.66 -30.69
CA ILE A 92 -9.36 13.91 -30.78
C ILE A 92 -8.69 13.83 -29.40
N LEU A 93 -9.34 14.38 -28.36
CA LEU A 93 -8.78 14.39 -27.00
C LEU A 93 -8.67 12.97 -26.41
N PRO A 94 -9.72 12.12 -26.41
CA PRO A 94 -9.58 10.71 -26.01
C PRO A 94 -8.54 9.95 -26.81
N PHE A 95 -8.43 10.19 -28.12
CA PHE A 95 -7.42 9.56 -28.96
C PHE A 95 -6.00 9.87 -28.45
N LEU A 96 -5.72 11.13 -28.12
CA LEU A 96 -4.43 11.55 -27.54
C LEU A 96 -4.18 10.90 -26.16
N ILE A 97 -5.21 10.85 -25.31
CA ILE A 97 -5.14 10.24 -23.98
C ILE A 97 -4.83 8.74 -24.10
N ILE A 98 -5.57 8.00 -24.93
CA ILE A 98 -5.35 6.56 -25.15
C ILE A 98 -3.93 6.30 -25.66
N SER A 99 -3.46 7.11 -26.61
CA SER A 99 -2.11 7.00 -27.19
C SER A 99 -0.99 7.15 -26.16
N ASN A 100 -1.21 7.95 -25.12
CA ASN A 100 -0.19 8.28 -24.10
C ASN A 100 -0.61 7.85 -22.69
N THR A 101 -1.58 6.94 -22.56
CA THR A 101 -2.19 6.61 -21.27
C THR A 101 -1.16 6.10 -20.26
N TYR A 102 -0.27 5.19 -20.69
CA TYR A 102 0.73 4.62 -19.79
C TYR A 102 1.72 5.67 -19.28
N SER A 103 2.22 6.54 -20.16
CA SER A 103 3.14 7.63 -19.82
C SER A 103 2.50 8.65 -18.87
N LEU A 104 1.21 8.96 -19.06
CA LEU A 104 0.48 9.86 -18.17
C LEU A 104 0.36 9.28 -16.76
N LEU A 105 -0.06 8.02 -16.65
CA LEU A 105 -0.18 7.31 -15.37
C LEU A 105 1.16 7.15 -14.66
N GLU A 106 2.26 6.96 -15.42
CA GLU A 106 3.62 6.95 -14.88
C GLU A 106 3.97 8.28 -14.21
N ALA A 107 3.73 9.39 -14.93
CA ALA A 107 4.01 10.73 -14.44
C ALA A 107 3.20 11.04 -13.18
N PHE A 108 1.89 10.74 -13.18
CA PHE A 108 1.05 10.93 -12.00
C PHE A 108 1.52 10.12 -10.79
N THR A 109 1.83 8.85 -10.99
CA THR A 109 2.27 7.97 -9.89
C THR A 109 3.64 8.41 -9.35
N THR A 110 4.53 8.90 -10.22
CA THR A 110 5.84 9.45 -9.83
C THR A 110 5.70 10.70 -8.97
N ILE A 111 4.82 11.63 -9.36
CA ILE A 111 4.51 12.83 -8.58
C ILE A 111 3.99 12.42 -7.20
N ILE A 112 3.01 11.53 -7.14
CA ILE A 112 2.44 11.06 -5.87
C ILE A 112 3.48 10.38 -4.98
N ASN A 113 4.32 9.50 -5.56
CA ASN A 113 5.37 8.83 -4.81
C ASN A 113 6.44 9.80 -4.31
N SER A 114 6.70 10.92 -4.99
CA SER A 114 7.58 11.97 -4.48
C SER A 114 7.05 12.59 -3.17
N TYR A 115 5.74 12.82 -3.08
CA TYR A 115 5.10 13.30 -1.86
C TYR A 115 5.08 12.23 -0.77
N LEU A 116 4.88 10.95 -1.11
CA LEU A 116 4.99 9.86 -0.14
C LEU A 116 6.40 9.74 0.45
N LYS A 117 7.44 9.89 -0.37
CA LYS A 117 8.84 9.90 0.11
C LYS A 117 9.12 11.09 1.02
N GLN A 118 8.62 12.28 0.68
CA GLN A 118 8.71 13.45 1.55
C GLN A 118 7.99 13.23 2.88
N LEU A 119 6.81 12.61 2.85
CA LEU A 119 6.06 12.25 4.05
C LEU A 119 6.87 11.28 4.92
N ILE A 120 7.42 10.20 4.36
CA ILE A 120 8.25 9.24 5.09
C ILE A 120 9.46 9.94 5.73
N ALA A 121 10.13 10.83 5.00
CA ALA A 121 11.26 11.59 5.52
C ALA A 121 10.86 12.52 6.69
N ALA A 122 9.70 13.18 6.60
CA ALA A 122 9.20 14.06 7.66
C ALA A 122 8.79 13.29 8.92
N LEU A 123 8.31 12.06 8.76
CA LEU A 123 7.77 11.23 9.84
C LEU A 123 8.84 10.60 10.74
N HIS A 124 10.13 10.95 10.60
CA HIS A 124 11.26 10.55 11.46
C HIS A 124 11.01 9.26 12.23
N TYR A 125 11.14 8.12 11.55
CA TYR A 125 10.95 6.84 12.22
C TYR A 125 12.01 6.68 13.32
N THR A 126 11.60 6.82 14.57
CA THR A 126 12.45 6.49 15.70
C THR A 126 12.31 4.99 15.95
N PRO A 127 13.31 4.17 15.60
CA PRO A 127 13.27 2.76 15.97
C PRO A 127 13.17 2.66 17.49
N ALA A 128 12.38 1.72 18.00
CA ALA A 128 12.35 1.46 19.43
C ALA A 128 13.78 1.15 19.90
N GLN A 129 14.27 1.83 20.95
CA GLN A 129 15.64 1.64 21.46
C GLN A 129 15.87 0.20 21.93
N THR A 130 16.27 -0.66 21.01
CA THR A 130 16.22 -2.11 21.20
C THR A 130 17.30 -2.58 22.18
N ASN A 131 18.49 -1.98 22.11
CA ASN A 131 19.64 -2.46 22.88
C ASN A 131 19.49 -2.20 24.38
N SER A 132 19.05 -1.00 24.79
CA SER A 132 18.88 -0.66 26.21
C SER A 132 17.79 -1.50 26.88
N ILE A 133 16.72 -1.82 26.15
CA ILE A 133 15.62 -2.66 26.65
C ILE A 133 16.07 -4.12 26.74
N VAL A 134 16.68 -4.66 25.69
CA VAL A 134 17.23 -6.02 25.69
C VAL A 134 18.21 -6.17 26.85
N ASP A 135 19.14 -5.23 27.04
CA ASP A 135 20.11 -5.28 28.14
C ASP A 135 19.43 -5.21 29.52
N SER A 136 18.36 -4.43 29.68
CA SER A 136 17.59 -4.39 30.93
C SER A 136 16.87 -5.71 31.23
N ILE A 137 16.37 -6.39 30.19
CA ILE A 137 15.74 -7.72 30.30
C ILE A 137 16.82 -8.76 30.62
N MET A 138 17.98 -8.69 29.97
CA MET A 138 19.10 -9.61 30.19
C MET A 138 19.67 -9.49 31.60
N ALA A 139 19.79 -8.28 32.15
CA ALA A 139 20.18 -8.08 33.55
C ALA A 139 19.24 -8.79 34.54
N SER A 140 17.94 -8.88 34.21
CA SER A 140 16.95 -9.60 34.99
C SER A 140 16.99 -11.13 34.77
N VAL A 141 17.24 -11.57 33.54
CA VAL A 141 17.39 -13.00 33.19
C VAL A 141 18.59 -13.61 33.91
N ASN A 142 19.66 -12.84 34.12
CA ASN A 142 20.91 -13.30 34.75
C ASN A 142 20.76 -13.54 36.25
N GLN A 143 19.71 -12.99 36.87
CA GLN A 143 19.39 -13.21 38.28
C GLN A 143 18.33 -14.30 38.49
N ALA A 144 17.79 -14.88 37.42
CA ALA A 144 16.68 -15.84 37.49
C ALA A 144 17.15 -17.30 37.56
N ASP A 145 16.39 -18.13 38.29
CA ASP A 145 16.62 -19.58 38.36
C ASP A 145 16.51 -20.27 36.99
N PHE A 146 17.19 -21.41 36.84
CA PHE A 146 17.23 -22.21 35.61
C PHE A 146 15.84 -22.53 35.03
N GLY A 147 14.87 -22.89 35.88
CA GLY A 147 13.51 -23.18 35.44
C GLY A 147 12.80 -21.97 34.83
N ARG A 148 13.05 -20.77 35.36
CA ARG A 148 12.48 -19.51 34.86
C ARG A 148 13.16 -19.07 33.56
N GLN A 149 14.47 -19.29 33.45
CA GLN A 149 15.22 -19.06 32.20
C GLN A 149 14.70 -19.96 31.07
N PHE A 150 14.46 -21.24 31.34
CA PHE A 150 13.88 -22.15 30.33
C PHE A 150 12.49 -21.71 29.87
N GLY A 151 11.61 -21.30 30.79
CA GLY A 151 10.28 -20.78 30.46
C GLY A 151 10.34 -19.53 29.58
N LEU A 152 11.22 -18.58 29.90
CA LEU A 152 11.43 -17.37 29.09
C LEU A 152 12.00 -17.68 27.70
N TRP A 153 12.88 -18.67 27.59
CA TRP A 153 13.42 -19.09 26.30
C TRP A 153 12.34 -19.62 25.35
N VAL A 154 11.49 -20.55 25.81
CA VAL A 154 10.37 -21.08 24.99
C VAL A 154 9.41 -19.97 24.58
N GLN A 155 9.13 -19.04 25.49
CA GLN A 155 8.21 -17.94 25.24
C GLN A 155 8.77 -16.92 24.24
N THR A 156 10.00 -16.46 24.44
CA THR A 156 10.66 -15.51 23.52
C THR A 156 10.87 -16.10 22.13
N GLY A 157 11.16 -17.41 22.05
CA GLY A 157 11.18 -18.12 20.77
C GLY A 157 9.81 -18.13 20.08
N THR A 158 8.74 -18.39 20.82
CA THR A 158 7.36 -18.36 20.28
C THR A 158 6.98 -16.96 19.78
N ILE A 159 7.29 -15.92 20.54
CA ILE A 159 7.02 -14.52 20.18
C ILE A 159 7.80 -14.10 18.93
N SER A 160 9.07 -14.49 18.84
CA SER A 160 9.92 -14.24 17.67
C SER A 160 9.31 -14.86 16.41
N LEU A 161 8.90 -16.14 16.48
CA LEU A 161 8.23 -16.82 15.37
C LEU A 161 6.93 -16.12 14.92
N ILE A 162 6.08 -15.72 15.87
CA ILE A 162 4.84 -15.00 15.56
C ILE A 162 5.12 -13.65 14.89
N SER A 163 6.14 -12.92 15.35
CA SER A 163 6.52 -11.63 14.76
C SER A 163 6.96 -11.76 13.30
N HIS A 164 7.66 -12.85 12.97
CA HIS A 164 8.06 -13.15 11.60
C HIS A 164 6.85 -13.43 10.70
N ILE A 165 5.89 -14.23 11.19
CA ILE A 165 4.65 -14.51 10.46
C ILE A 165 3.86 -13.22 10.20
N ILE A 166 3.73 -12.34 11.19
CA ILE A 166 3.05 -11.04 11.00
C ILE A 166 3.78 -10.17 9.99
N GLY A 167 5.12 -10.20 9.98
CA GLY A 167 5.93 -9.50 8.97
C GLY A 167 5.63 -9.94 7.55
N ILE A 168 5.47 -11.26 7.34
CA ILE A 168 5.05 -11.80 6.04
C ILE A 168 3.66 -11.27 5.65
N PHE A 169 2.71 -11.22 6.57
CA PHE A 169 1.38 -10.66 6.28
C PHE A 169 1.43 -9.18 5.88
N ILE A 170 2.21 -8.36 6.58
CA ILE A 170 2.38 -6.94 6.25
C ILE A 170 3.02 -6.81 4.86
N PHE A 171 4.08 -7.58 4.60
CA PHE A 171 4.74 -7.60 3.30
C PHE A 171 3.77 -7.95 2.17
N VAL A 172 2.97 -9.00 2.33
CA VAL A 172 1.96 -9.40 1.34
C VAL A 172 0.92 -8.31 1.11
N ILE A 173 0.47 -7.59 2.14
CA ILE A 173 -0.50 -6.49 1.99
C ILE A 173 0.11 -5.32 1.21
N VAL A 174 1.35 -4.94 1.54
CA VAL A 174 2.06 -3.83 0.88
C VAL A 174 2.31 -4.14 -0.59
N ILE A 175 2.80 -5.35 -0.90
CA ILE A 175 3.03 -5.77 -2.28
C ILE A 175 1.73 -6.02 -3.03
N GLY A 176 0.69 -6.53 -2.35
CA GLY A 176 -0.65 -6.71 -2.93
C GLY A 176 -1.21 -5.40 -3.50
N ARG A 177 -1.05 -4.28 -2.78
CA ARG A 177 -1.41 -2.94 -3.32
C ARG A 177 -0.65 -2.59 -4.58
N LEU A 178 0.64 -2.90 -4.65
CA LEU A 178 1.46 -2.62 -5.83
C LEU A 178 0.96 -3.41 -7.05
N PHE A 179 0.56 -4.68 -6.84
CA PHE A 179 -0.08 -5.48 -7.88
C PHE A 179 -1.44 -4.89 -8.32
N GLU A 180 -2.27 -4.42 -7.39
CA GLU A 180 -3.55 -3.78 -7.72
C GLU A 180 -3.34 -2.52 -8.57
N MET A 181 -2.36 -1.68 -8.21
CA MET A 181 -1.97 -0.52 -9.00
C MET A 181 -1.47 -0.91 -10.39
N ALA A 182 -0.64 -1.96 -10.50
CA ALA A 182 -0.12 -2.45 -11.77
C ALA A 182 -1.23 -2.95 -12.70
N LEU A 183 -2.22 -3.68 -12.17
CA LEU A 183 -3.37 -4.15 -12.93
C LEU A 183 -4.25 -3.00 -13.44
N LEU A 184 -4.51 -1.99 -12.60
CA LEU A 184 -5.23 -0.80 -13.04
C LEU A 184 -4.49 -0.04 -14.13
N TRP A 185 -3.16 -0.01 -14.06
CA TRP A 185 -2.34 0.65 -15.06
C TRP A 185 -2.45 -0.06 -16.41
N VAL A 186 -2.40 -1.39 -16.43
CA VAL A 186 -2.52 -2.21 -17.65
C VAL A 186 -3.89 -2.05 -18.32
N ILE A 187 -4.99 -2.04 -17.54
CA ILE A 187 -6.36 -1.95 -18.11
C ILE A 187 -6.77 -0.51 -18.48
N SER A 188 -6.02 0.48 -18.04
CA SER A 188 -6.39 1.90 -18.12
C SER A 188 -6.80 2.43 -19.50
N PRO A 189 -6.27 1.99 -20.66
CA PRO A 189 -6.69 2.57 -21.94
C PRO A 189 -8.17 2.30 -22.28
N VAL A 190 -8.73 1.20 -21.78
CA VAL A 190 -10.11 0.78 -22.11
C VAL A 190 -11.14 1.75 -21.53
N PRO A 191 -11.13 2.07 -20.22
CA PRO A 191 -12.00 3.10 -19.66
C PRO A 191 -11.84 4.48 -20.32
N MET A 192 -10.63 4.85 -20.78
CA MET A 192 -10.40 6.15 -21.43
C MET A 192 -11.15 6.30 -22.76
N ALA A 193 -11.47 5.20 -23.44
CA ALA A 193 -12.29 5.21 -24.65
C ALA A 193 -13.72 5.73 -24.43
N PHE A 194 -14.21 5.67 -23.19
CA PHE A 194 -15.57 6.10 -22.83
C PHE A 194 -15.66 7.54 -22.33
N LEU A 195 -14.56 8.32 -22.35
CA LEU A 195 -14.53 9.68 -21.76
C LEU A 195 -15.50 10.68 -22.40
N VAL A 196 -15.79 10.52 -23.69
CA VAL A 196 -16.61 11.47 -24.46
C VAL A 196 -18.08 11.05 -24.55
N ASN A 197 -18.36 9.75 -24.51
CA ASN A 197 -19.74 9.27 -24.63
C ASN A 197 -20.53 9.59 -23.35
N THR A 198 -21.56 10.44 -23.46
CA THR A 198 -22.33 10.91 -22.30
C THR A 198 -22.98 9.78 -21.50
N GLN A 199 -23.36 8.67 -22.16
CA GLN A 199 -24.00 7.52 -21.52
C GLN A 199 -23.00 6.71 -20.67
N GLU A 200 -21.80 6.49 -21.21
CA GLU A 200 -20.78 5.62 -20.60
C GLU A 200 -19.66 6.41 -19.89
N ARG A 201 -19.73 7.74 -19.87
CA ARG A 201 -18.73 8.62 -19.24
C ARG A 201 -18.53 8.29 -17.76
N GLN A 202 -19.58 7.78 -17.11
CA GLN A 202 -19.51 7.36 -15.72
C GLN A 202 -18.50 6.22 -15.51
N LEU A 203 -18.34 5.31 -16.47
CA LEU A 203 -17.34 4.24 -16.41
C LEU A 203 -15.92 4.81 -16.33
N ALA A 204 -15.61 5.78 -17.20
CA ALA A 204 -14.30 6.42 -17.24
C ALA A 204 -14.00 7.21 -15.96
N PHE A 205 -14.97 7.97 -15.44
CA PHE A 205 -14.82 8.67 -14.16
C PHE A 205 -14.71 7.73 -12.97
N ASN A 206 -15.41 6.60 -12.97
CA ASN A 206 -15.29 5.60 -11.92
C ASN A 206 -13.91 4.95 -11.92
N PHE A 207 -13.31 4.70 -13.10
CA PHE A 207 -11.90 4.28 -13.18
C PHE A 207 -10.96 5.31 -12.54
N PHE A 208 -11.12 6.61 -12.86
CA PHE A 208 -10.30 7.65 -12.23
C PHE A 208 -10.48 7.70 -10.71
N LYS A 209 -11.72 7.54 -10.21
CA LYS A 209 -11.97 7.45 -8.77
C LYS A 209 -11.26 6.25 -8.13
N GLN A 210 -11.28 5.08 -8.77
CA GLN A 210 -10.54 3.89 -8.31
C GLN A 210 -9.02 4.14 -8.31
N PHE A 211 -8.50 4.74 -9.37
CA PHE A 211 -7.09 5.08 -9.48
C PHE A 211 -6.65 6.05 -8.37
N PHE A 212 -7.41 7.14 -8.16
CA PHE A 212 -7.15 8.07 -7.06
C PHE A 212 -7.31 7.41 -5.68
N ALA A 213 -8.22 6.43 -5.53
CA ALA A 213 -8.36 5.69 -4.28
C ALA A 213 -7.10 4.85 -3.98
N LEU A 214 -6.50 4.20 -4.96
CA LEU A 214 -5.26 3.45 -4.75
C LEU A 214 -4.04 4.34 -4.44
N LEU A 215 -4.02 5.55 -5.01
CA LEU A 215 -3.02 6.56 -4.67
C LEU A 215 -3.19 7.05 -3.22
N LEU A 216 -4.41 7.44 -2.83
CA LEU A 216 -4.73 7.86 -1.46
C LEU A 216 -4.50 6.75 -0.43
N GLN A 217 -4.80 5.50 -0.78
CA GLN A 217 -4.55 4.34 0.07
C GLN A 217 -3.08 4.26 0.49
N GLY A 218 -2.13 4.60 -0.39
CA GLY A 218 -0.71 4.66 -0.04
C GLY A 218 -0.40 5.64 1.07
N PHE A 219 -0.96 6.84 0.99
CA PHE A 219 -0.83 7.85 2.05
C PHE A 219 -1.40 7.34 3.37
N LEU A 220 -2.59 6.75 3.34
CA LEU A 220 -3.23 6.21 4.53
C LEU A 220 -2.41 5.07 5.16
N MET A 221 -1.76 4.23 4.35
CA MET A 221 -0.89 3.17 4.87
C MET A 221 0.38 3.72 5.54
N ILE A 222 1.02 4.75 4.98
CA ILE A 222 2.18 5.42 5.63
C ILE A 222 1.76 6.04 6.97
N ILE A 223 0.61 6.70 7.01
CA ILE A 223 0.07 7.28 8.26
C ILE A 223 -0.21 6.17 9.29
N CYS A 224 -0.77 5.02 8.87
CA CYS A 224 -0.98 3.89 9.76
C CYS A 224 0.33 3.34 10.35
N LEU A 225 1.37 3.20 9.52
CA LEU A 225 2.70 2.77 9.99
C LEU A 225 3.26 3.75 11.01
N TYR A 226 3.15 5.05 10.76
CA TYR A 226 3.61 6.06 11.70
C TYR A 226 2.83 6.07 13.02
N LEU A 227 1.50 5.98 12.99
CA LEU A 227 0.71 5.86 14.20
C LEU A 227 1.09 4.60 15.00
N TYR A 228 1.35 3.49 14.30
CA TYR A 228 1.89 2.28 14.93
C TYR A 228 3.26 2.52 15.57
N SER A 229 4.20 3.22 14.94
CA SER A 229 5.49 3.53 15.59
C SER A 229 5.33 4.30 16.90
N ILE A 230 4.38 5.24 16.96
CA ILE A 230 4.12 6.03 18.18
C ILE A 230 3.59 5.11 19.27
N VAL A 231 2.58 4.30 18.96
CA VAL A 231 1.94 3.42 19.96
C VAL A 231 2.90 2.32 20.41
N ALA A 232 3.69 1.73 19.49
CA ALA A 232 4.70 0.73 19.81
C ALA A 232 5.79 1.33 20.72
N THR A 233 6.28 2.53 20.40
CA THR A 233 7.27 3.23 21.23
C THR A 233 6.72 3.54 22.62
N ARG A 234 5.45 3.94 22.74
CA ARG A 234 4.81 4.18 24.04
C ARG A 234 4.63 2.91 24.85
N ALA A 235 4.18 1.81 24.22
CA ALA A 235 4.08 0.51 24.87
C ALA A 235 5.44 0.10 25.42
N VAL A 236 6.48 0.26 24.60
CA VAL A 236 7.87 -0.02 24.96
C VAL A 236 8.38 0.85 26.12
N ALA A 237 8.14 2.16 26.10
CA ALA A 237 8.57 3.08 27.16
C ALA A 237 7.90 2.76 28.51
N ASN A 238 6.63 2.36 28.49
CA ASN A 238 5.93 1.92 29.70
C ASN A 238 6.59 0.68 30.33
N TYR A 239 7.23 -0.19 29.55
CA TYR A 239 7.99 -1.33 30.08
C TYR A 239 9.29 -0.89 30.76
N ALA A 240 10.01 0.09 30.19
CA ALA A 240 11.24 0.61 30.79
C ALA A 240 10.96 1.37 32.11
N SER A 241 9.85 2.10 32.19
CA SER A 241 9.44 2.81 33.41
C SER A 241 8.85 1.89 34.50
N ALA A 242 8.41 0.68 34.14
CA ALA A 242 7.93 -0.33 35.06
C ALA A 242 9.06 -1.07 35.81
N GLY A 243 10.33 -0.68 35.63
CA GLY A 243 11.50 -1.23 36.34
C GLY A 243 11.47 -1.14 37.87
N ASN A 244 10.40 -0.61 38.47
CA ASN A 244 10.15 -0.58 39.91
C ASN A 244 8.93 -1.43 40.37
N ALA A 245 8.19 -2.06 39.46
CA ALA A 245 7.22 -3.09 39.83
C ALA A 245 7.95 -4.43 39.83
N SER A 246 8.15 -4.98 41.02
CA SER A 246 8.85 -6.22 41.30
C SER A 246 8.77 -7.27 40.17
N LEU A 247 9.96 -7.74 39.77
CA LEU A 247 10.22 -8.88 38.89
C LEU A 247 9.63 -10.22 39.38
N ALA A 248 8.69 -10.21 40.33
CA ALA A 248 8.08 -11.39 40.92
C ALA A 248 7.12 -12.10 39.95
N ASP A 249 6.33 -11.37 39.16
CA ASP A 249 5.29 -11.99 38.34
C ASP A 249 5.72 -12.22 36.90
N PHE A 250 6.05 -13.47 36.59
CA PHE A 250 6.19 -14.00 35.22
C PHE A 250 5.04 -13.50 34.29
N GLY A 251 3.84 -13.29 34.82
CA GLY A 251 2.67 -12.80 34.08
C GLY A 251 2.73 -11.36 33.56
N THR A 252 3.44 -10.42 34.21
CA THR A 252 3.42 -9.00 33.79
C THR A 252 4.37 -8.74 32.62
N GLN A 253 5.54 -9.38 32.62
CA GLN A 253 6.46 -9.39 31.46
C GLN A 253 5.86 -10.17 30.28
N MET A 254 5.13 -11.26 30.53
CA MET A 254 4.36 -11.97 29.50
C MET A 254 3.33 -11.07 28.83
N GLY A 255 2.46 -10.41 29.60
CA GLY A 255 1.40 -9.55 29.06
C GLY A 255 1.94 -8.42 28.17
N SER A 256 3.16 -7.98 28.44
CA SER A 256 3.85 -6.92 27.72
C SER A 256 4.25 -7.34 26.29
N PHE A 257 4.91 -8.49 26.12
CA PHE A 257 5.25 -8.99 24.78
C PHE A 257 4.01 -9.36 23.95
N TRP A 258 3.01 -9.95 24.58
CA TRP A 258 1.74 -10.26 23.93
C TRP A 258 0.98 -8.99 23.51
N GLY A 259 1.11 -7.90 24.28
CA GLY A 259 0.58 -6.58 23.93
C GLY A 259 1.22 -6.01 22.66
N LEU A 260 2.53 -6.15 22.51
CA LEU A 260 3.25 -5.74 21.29
C LEU A 260 2.81 -6.55 20.06
N ILE A 261 2.68 -7.88 20.20
CA ILE A 261 2.12 -8.73 19.13
C ILE A 261 0.69 -8.28 18.79
N GLY A 262 -0.15 -8.03 19.80
CA GLY A 262 -1.51 -7.57 19.61
C GLY A 262 -1.58 -6.26 18.82
N LEU A 263 -0.66 -5.32 19.10
CA LEU A 263 -0.55 -4.09 18.33
C LEU A 263 -0.17 -4.34 16.86
N SER A 264 0.73 -5.29 16.60
CA SER A 264 1.10 -5.67 15.22
C SER A 264 -0.06 -6.32 14.46
N VAL A 265 -0.93 -7.07 15.14
CA VAL A 265 -2.18 -7.57 14.55
C VAL A 265 -3.15 -6.43 14.23
N VAL A 266 -3.26 -5.44 15.13
CA VAL A 266 -4.06 -4.22 14.87
C VAL A 266 -3.52 -3.47 13.66
N LEU A 267 -2.19 -3.38 13.49
CA LEU A 267 -1.59 -2.79 12.29
C LEU A 267 -2.01 -3.52 11.02
N VAL A 268 -1.97 -4.86 11.00
CA VAL A 268 -2.44 -5.65 9.84
C VAL A 268 -3.91 -5.34 9.51
N ALA A 269 -4.77 -5.26 10.53
CA ALA A 269 -6.17 -4.92 10.34
C ALA A 269 -6.37 -3.47 9.84
N ALA A 270 -5.58 -2.53 10.36
CA ALA A 270 -5.59 -1.13 9.93
C ALA A 270 -5.14 -0.99 8.47
N LEU A 271 -4.04 -1.65 8.08
CA LEU A 271 -3.54 -1.65 6.71
C LEU A 271 -4.59 -2.21 5.73
N LYS A 272 -5.25 -3.32 6.05
CA LYS A 272 -6.37 -3.82 5.22
C LYS A 272 -7.55 -2.85 5.15
N SER A 273 -7.81 -2.12 6.23
CA SER A 273 -8.91 -1.16 6.28
C SER A 273 -8.64 0.09 5.44
N THR A 274 -7.37 0.45 5.19
CA THR A 274 -7.02 1.60 4.35
C THR A 274 -7.58 1.51 2.92
N ASP A 275 -7.64 0.30 2.34
CA ASP A 275 -8.23 0.06 1.03
C ASP A 275 -9.72 0.45 1.01
N LYS A 276 -10.48 -0.09 1.98
CA LYS A 276 -11.91 0.20 2.15
C LYS A 276 -12.16 1.67 2.44
N LEU A 277 -11.34 2.29 3.28
CA LEU A 277 -11.46 3.70 3.64
C LEU A 277 -11.24 4.58 2.41
N SER A 278 -10.20 4.31 1.63
CA SER A 278 -9.89 5.12 0.45
C SER A 278 -10.99 5.06 -0.62
N LYS A 279 -11.48 3.85 -0.91
CA LYS A 279 -12.59 3.63 -1.86
C LYS A 279 -13.90 4.27 -1.37
N ARG A 280 -14.14 4.33 -0.06
CA ARG A 280 -15.30 5.05 0.53
C ARG A 280 -15.18 6.56 0.41
N ILE A 281 -14.00 7.13 0.65
CA ILE A 281 -13.78 8.59 0.55
C ILE A 281 -14.09 9.08 -0.86
N LEU A 282 -13.70 8.31 -1.88
CA LEU A 282 -13.91 8.68 -3.29
C LEU A 282 -15.23 8.18 -3.87
N ASN A 283 -16.14 7.69 -3.02
CA ASN A 283 -17.47 7.20 -3.40
C ASN A 283 -17.40 6.26 -4.61
N THR A 284 -16.53 5.26 -4.50
CA THR A 284 -16.25 4.27 -5.54
C THR A 284 -16.97 2.94 -5.28
N PHE A 285 -17.86 2.92 -4.29
CA PHE A 285 -18.75 1.83 -3.89
C PHE A 285 -20.19 2.30 -3.89
#